data_AF-A0A1Y2K1A2-F1
#
_entry.id   AF-A0A1Y2K1A2-F1
#
_cell.length_a   1.000
_cell.length_b   1.000
_cell.length_c   1.000
_cell.angle_alpha   90.00
_cell.angle_beta   90.00
_cell.angle_gamma   90.00
#
_symmetry.space_group_name_H-M   'P 1'
#
loop_
_entity.id
_entity.type
_entity.pdbx_description
1 polymer ?
#
loop_
_entity_poly.entity_id
_entity_poly.type
_entity_poly.pdbx_seq_one_letter_code
_entity_poly.pdbx_strand_id
1 'polypeptide(L)' 'MDKGPGVKKSNLGPGLKGIFGRKMSIDGVRGLGDTWTEEALDKWLTNPKAVKPGTKMTFKQRKSKKRAAIIQALKGL' A
#
# COMPACT_ATOMS: atom_id res chain seq x y z
N MET A 1 -0.52 -20.57 27.58
CA MET A 1 -0.90 -20.17 26.20
C MET A 1 0.12 -19.13 25.76
N ASP A 2 1.10 -19.58 24.99
CA ASP A 2 2.26 -18.81 24.53
C ASP A 2 1.82 -17.72 23.55
N LYS A 3 1.84 -16.45 23.99
CA LYS A 3 1.62 -15.31 23.09
C LYS A 3 2.96 -14.95 22.48
N GLY A 4 3.26 -15.53 21.32
CA GLY A 4 4.41 -15.18 20.49
C GLY A 4 4.50 -13.65 20.26
N PRO A 5 5.69 -13.11 20.00
CA PRO A 5 5.97 -11.68 20.10
C PRO A 5 5.04 -10.88 19.20
N GLY A 6 4.16 -10.10 19.83
CA GLY A 6 3.19 -9.26 19.14
C GLY A 6 3.92 -8.26 18.25
N VAL A 7 3.71 -8.37 16.93
CA VAL A 7 4.13 -7.36 15.96
C VAL A 7 3.60 -6.00 16.44
N LYS A 8 4.51 -5.11 16.87
CA LYS A 8 4.16 -3.73 17.25
C LYS A 8 3.39 -3.12 16.08
N LYS A 9 2.08 -2.89 16.25
CA LYS A 9 1.28 -2.12 15.30
C LYS A 9 1.87 -0.72 15.26
N SER A 10 2.44 -0.35 14.11
CA SER A 10 2.89 1.01 13.85
C SER A 10 1.67 1.94 13.78
N ASN A 11 1.71 3.06 14.50
CA ASN A 11 0.66 4.08 14.43
C ASN A 11 0.56 4.77 13.06
N LEU A 12 1.51 4.49 12.14
CA LEU A 12 1.58 5.12 10.82
C LEU A 12 0.94 4.26 9.71
N GLY A 13 0.77 2.96 9.92
CA GLY A 13 0.14 2.09 8.91
C GLY A 13 0.43 0.59 9.07
N PRO A 14 -0.21 -0.24 8.22
CA PRO A 14 0.00 -1.69 8.20
C PRO A 14 1.40 -2.05 7.68
N GLY A 15 1.87 -3.26 8.03
CA GLY A 15 3.08 -3.81 7.45
C GLY A 15 2.94 -4.06 5.94
N LEU A 16 4.01 -3.75 5.18
CA LEU A 16 4.02 -3.82 3.72
C LEU A 16 4.61 -5.13 3.17
N LYS A 17 5.06 -6.04 4.06
CA LYS A 17 5.63 -7.32 3.67
C LYS A 17 4.60 -8.15 2.90
N GLY A 18 4.96 -8.65 1.72
CA GLY A 18 4.07 -9.40 0.84
C GLY A 18 2.86 -8.60 0.36
N ILE A 19 2.96 -7.27 0.23
CA ILE A 19 1.83 -6.45 -0.25
C ILE A 19 1.60 -6.64 -1.75
N PHE A 20 2.66 -6.84 -2.54
CA PHE A 20 2.53 -7.01 -3.99
C PHE A 20 1.75 -8.29 -4.31
N GLY A 21 0.70 -8.17 -5.14
CA GLY A 21 -0.18 -9.29 -5.48
C GLY A 21 -1.16 -9.69 -4.38
N ARG A 22 -1.12 -9.05 -3.21
CA ARG A 22 -2.07 -9.32 -2.12
C ARG A 22 -3.43 -8.68 -2.39
N LYS A 23 -4.51 -9.38 -2.07
CA LYS A 23 -5.86 -8.80 -2.05
C LYS A 23 -5.92 -7.63 -1.05
N MET A 24 -6.46 -6.51 -1.48
CA MET A 24 -6.67 -5.33 -0.65
C MET A 24 -7.60 -5.70 0.51
N SER A 25 -7.17 -5.40 1.73
CA SER A 25 -7.98 -5.55 2.94
C SER A 25 -8.64 -4.23 3.36
N ILE A 26 -8.62 -3.23 2.46
CA ILE A 26 -9.13 -1.88 2.74
C ILE A 26 -10.34 -1.60 1.84
N ASP A 27 -11.40 -1.11 2.46
CA ASP A 27 -12.62 -0.77 1.74
C ASP A 27 -12.57 0.64 1.11
N GLY A 28 -13.43 0.83 0.11
CA GLY A 28 -13.65 2.12 -0.54
C GLY A 28 -12.52 2.58 -1.46
N VAL A 29 -11.66 1.65 -1.90
CA VAL A 29 -10.72 1.90 -3.00
C VAL A 29 -11.48 1.84 -4.32
N ARG A 30 -11.26 2.83 -5.18
CA ARG A 30 -11.98 3.02 -6.45
C ARG A 30 -11.01 2.91 -7.61
N GLY A 31 -11.41 2.19 -8.67
CA GLY A 31 -10.70 2.15 -9.95
C GLY A 31 -9.35 1.42 -9.95
N LEU A 32 -9.04 0.65 -8.89
CA LEU A 32 -7.81 -0.15 -8.77
C LEU A 32 -8.04 -1.67 -8.78
N GLY A 33 -9.30 -2.12 -8.78
CA GLY A 33 -9.64 -3.53 -8.53
C GLY A 33 -9.35 -3.95 -7.09
N ASP A 34 -9.16 -5.26 -6.90
CA ASP A 34 -9.13 -5.87 -5.56
C ASP A 34 -7.74 -6.26 -5.08
N THR A 35 -6.72 -6.14 -5.92
CA THR A 35 -5.37 -6.65 -5.66
C THR A 35 -4.33 -5.55 -5.85
N TRP A 36 -3.31 -5.54 -5.01
CA TRP A 36 -2.16 -4.64 -5.15
C TRP A 36 -1.24 -5.05 -6.30
N THR A 37 -1.69 -4.83 -7.52
CA THR A 37 -0.88 -4.94 -8.74
C THR A 37 0.09 -3.76 -8.88
N GLU A 38 1.00 -3.84 -9.84
CA GLU A 38 1.90 -2.72 -10.17
C GLU A 38 1.12 -1.45 -10.53
N GLU A 39 0.09 -1.56 -11.37
CA GLU A 39 -0.77 -0.44 -11.76
C GLU A 39 -1.56 0.13 -10.59
N ALA A 40 -2.08 -0.75 -9.72
CA ALA A 40 -2.79 -0.33 -8.52
C ALA A 40 -1.87 0.44 -7.57
N LEU A 41 -0.65 -0.05 -7.35
CA LEU A 41 0.35 0.61 -6.53
C LEU A 41 0.84 1.93 -7.15
N ASP A 42 1.00 2.03 -8.48
CA ASP A 42 1.37 3.28 -9.14
C ASP A 42 0.30 4.36 -8.97
N LYS A 43 -0.96 4.02 -9.20
CA LYS A 43 -2.10 4.94 -8.99
C LYS A 43 -2.24 5.34 -7.52
N TRP A 44 -2.10 4.38 -6.60
CA TRP A 44 -2.11 4.63 -5.16
C TRP A 44 -0.99 5.59 -4.75
N LEU A 45 0.26 5.33 -5.14
CA LEU A 45 1.40 6.18 -4.81
C LEU A 45 1.33 7.55 -5.49
N THR A 46 0.64 7.68 -6.62
CA THR A 46 0.42 8.96 -7.29
C THR A 46 -0.49 9.87 -6.48
N ASN A 47 -1.66 9.37 -6.06
CA ASN A 47 -2.59 10.12 -5.23
C ASN A 47 -3.55 9.19 -4.45
N PRO A 48 -3.19 8.79 -3.21
CA PRO A 48 -4.02 7.87 -2.42
C PRO A 48 -5.42 8.41 -2.16
N LYS A 49 -5.55 9.73 -1.96
CA LYS A 49 -6.84 10.38 -1.66
C LYS A 49 -7.79 10.40 -2.86
N ALA A 50 -7.28 10.37 -4.09
CA ALA A 50 -8.11 10.29 -5.29
C ALA A 50 -8.76 8.92 -5.44
N VAL A 51 -8.00 7.86 -5.17
CA VAL A 51 -8.47 6.47 -5.31
C VAL A 51 -9.15 5.96 -4.05
N LYS A 52 -8.85 6.52 -2.87
CA LYS A 52 -9.51 6.22 -1.60
C LYS A 52 -9.76 7.52 -0.81
N PRO A 53 -10.92 8.17 -1.03
CA PRO A 53 -11.33 9.32 -0.23
C PRO A 53 -11.29 9.01 1.27
N GLY A 54 -10.83 9.97 2.07
CA GLY A 54 -10.71 9.79 3.53
C GLY A 54 -9.55 8.91 4.01
N THR A 55 -8.66 8.45 3.12
CA THR A 55 -7.43 7.77 3.56
C THR A 55 -6.56 8.69 4.43
N LYS A 56 -6.04 8.13 5.53
CA LYS A 56 -5.11 8.82 6.43
C LYS A 56 -3.67 8.84 5.90
N MET A 57 -3.37 8.08 4.85
CA MET A 57 -2.06 8.12 4.21
C MET A 57 -1.85 9.45 3.50
N THR A 58 -0.91 10.26 4.00
CA THR A 58 -0.57 11.58 3.44
C THR A 58 0.54 11.53 2.40
N PHE A 59 1.30 10.43 2.37
CA PHE A 59 2.39 10.24 1.43
C PHE A 59 1.88 10.09 -0.01
N LYS A 60 2.50 10.85 -0.93
CA LYS A 60 2.35 10.70 -2.37
C LYS A 60 3.69 10.92 -3.06
N GLN A 61 3.92 10.24 -4.17
CA GLN A 61 5.15 10.34 -4.94
C GLN A 61 4.87 10.80 -6.37
N ARG A 62 5.23 12.05 -6.66
CA ARG A 62 4.99 12.68 -7.97
C ARG A 62 5.89 12.14 -9.07
N LYS A 63 7.14 11.78 -8.76
CA LYS A 63 8.10 11.31 -9.77
C LYS A 63 7.86 9.84 -10.10
N SER A 64 7.49 9.56 -11.34
CA SER A 64 7.23 8.19 -11.85
C SER A 64 8.39 7.23 -11.58
N LYS A 65 9.63 7.65 -11.88
CA LYS A 65 10.83 6.85 -11.60
C LYS A 65 10.97 6.46 -10.13
N LYS A 66 10.60 7.35 -9.20
CA LYS A 66 10.61 7.01 -7.76
C LYS A 66 9.48 6.07 -7.38
N ARG A 67 8.30 6.17 -8.01
CA ARG A 67 7.22 5.20 -7.80
C ARG A 67 7.62 3.81 -8.27
N ALA A 68 8.18 3.70 -9.48
CA ALA A 68 8.67 2.44 -10.02
C ALA A 68 9.71 1.78 -9.08
N ALA A 69 10.66 2.57 -8.55
CA ALA A 69 11.63 2.06 -7.57
C ALA A 69 10.97 1.58 -6.26
N ILE A 70 9.98 2.31 -5.74
CA ILE A 70 9.22 1.88 -4.55
C ILE A 70 8.48 0.57 -4.83
N ILE A 71 7.79 0.47 -5.97
CA ILE A 71 7.04 -0.72 -6.35
C ILE A 71 7.98 -1.92 -6.52
N GLN A 72 9.15 -1.72 -7.13
CA GLN A 72 10.17 -2.76 -7.25
C GLN A 72 10.69 -3.23 -5.89
N ALA A 73 10.90 -2.32 -4.93
CA ALA A 73 11.23 -2.69 -3.55
C ALA A 73 10.09 -3.47 -2.87
N LEU A 74 8.82 -3.10 -3.08
CA LEU A 74 7.65 -3.81 -2.53
C LEU A 74 7.49 -5.24 -3.08
N LYS A 75 7.94 -5.51 -4.30
CA LYS A 75 7.96 -6.88 -4.87
C LYS A 75 8.93 -7.80 -4.13
N GLY A 76 10.00 -7.27 -3.55
CA GLY A 76 11.06 -8.03 -2.88
C GLY A 76 10.93 -8.12 -1.35
N LEU A 77 9.87 -7.57 -0.77
CA LEU A 77 9.62 -7.51 0.68
C LEU A 77 8.80 -8.71 1.18
#